data_AF-A0A8J3IMN2-F1
#
_entry.id   AF-A0A8J3IMN2-F1
#
_cell.length_a   1.000
_cell.length_b   1.000
_cell.length_c   1.000
_cell.angle_alpha   90.00
_cell.angle_beta   90.00
_cell.angle_gamma   90.00
#
_symmetry.space_group_name_H-M   'P 1'
#
loop_
_entity.id
_entity.type
_entity.pdbx_description
1 polymer ?
#
loop_
_entity_poly.entity_id
_entity_poly.type
_entity_poly.pdbx_seq_one_letter_code
_entity_poly.pdbx_strand_id
1 'polypeptide(L)'
;MQTPPHHSPIRALLFPYSGEEPLSSRQGWRIIIAWALVFTFPMVLITLLVTVFAATPLYKAVIILLSVLLGGLLIFGLSAWAIVSSFNRIARLRQVQQNKGQ
;
A
#
# COMPACT_ATOMS: atom_id res chain seq x y z
N MET A 1 -11.15 31.58 -9.86
CA MET A 1 -11.38 30.35 -10.65
C MET A 1 -10.61 29.23 -9.96
N GLN A 2 -11.30 28.35 -9.23
CA GLN A 2 -10.67 27.19 -8.59
C GLN A 2 -10.37 26.17 -9.68
N THR A 3 -9.09 26.02 -10.04
CA THR A 3 -8.64 24.99 -10.98
C THR A 3 -8.93 23.61 -10.37
N PRO A 4 -9.61 22.69 -11.08
CA PRO A 4 -9.87 21.36 -10.57
C PRO A 4 -8.55 20.65 -10.26
N PRO A 5 -8.40 20.01 -9.09
CA PRO A 5 -7.15 19.38 -8.71
C PRO A 5 -6.88 18.21 -9.66
N HIS A 6 -5.88 18.39 -10.53
CA HIS A 6 -5.34 17.32 -11.36
C HIS A 6 -4.64 16.29 -10.46
N HIS A 7 -5.40 15.31 -9.97
CA HIS A 7 -4.85 14.18 -9.22
C HIS A 7 -4.16 13.21 -10.19
N SER A 8 -2.84 13.30 -10.29
CA SER A 8 -2.03 12.29 -10.98
C SER A 8 -2.34 10.90 -10.41
N PRO A 9 -2.52 9.87 -11.24
CA PRO A 9 -2.81 8.50 -10.78
C PRO A 9 -1.71 7.94 -9.88
N ILE A 10 -0.47 8.41 -10.05
CA ILE A 10 0.68 8.07 -9.21
C ILE A 10 0.52 8.67 -7.81
N ARG A 11 0.01 9.91 -7.71
CA ARG A 11 -0.33 10.55 -6.44
C ARG A 11 -1.51 9.84 -5.78
N ALA A 12 -2.51 9.42 -6.54
CA ALA A 12 -3.63 8.64 -6.00
C ALA A 12 -3.20 7.24 -5.48
N LEU A 13 -2.09 6.70 -5.97
CA LEU A 13 -1.56 5.40 -5.55
C LEU A 13 -0.57 5.52 -4.37
N LEU A 14 0.32 6.51 -4.40
CA LEU A 14 1.39 6.69 -3.40
C LEU A 14 1.02 7.66 -2.27
N PHE A 15 0.18 8.66 -2.54
CA PHE A 15 -0.21 9.72 -1.60
C PHE A 15 -1.70 10.11 -1.76
N PRO A 16 -2.64 9.17 -1.52
CA PRO A 16 -4.08 9.38 -1.69
C PRO A 16 -4.70 10.36 -0.67
N TYR A 17 -3.93 10.80 0.31
CA TYR A 17 -4.42 11.52 1.47
C TYR A 17 -4.07 13.01 1.35
N SER A 18 -5.09 13.87 1.23
CA SER A 18 -4.93 15.33 1.28
C SER A 18 -4.76 15.87 2.71
N GLY A 19 -5.02 15.07 3.74
CA GLY A 19 -5.02 15.56 5.13
C GLY A 19 -6.36 16.04 5.64
N GLU A 20 -7.32 16.31 4.74
CA GLU A 20 -8.53 17.07 5.06
C GLU A 20 -9.72 16.19 5.44
N GLU A 21 -9.81 14.96 4.91
CA GLU A 21 -10.93 14.04 5.16
C GLU A 21 -10.49 12.61 5.46
N PRO A 22 -11.15 11.88 6.39
CA PRO A 22 -10.87 10.48 6.65
C PRO A 22 -11.17 9.62 5.41
N LEU A 23 -10.28 8.69 5.10
CA LEU A 23 -10.48 7.76 3.99
C LEU A 23 -11.66 6.83 4.28
N SER A 24 -12.53 6.64 3.29
CA SER A 24 -13.57 5.60 3.34
C SER A 24 -12.93 4.21 3.43
N SER A 25 -13.62 3.25 4.04
CA SER A 25 -13.13 1.87 4.18
C SER A 25 -12.77 1.24 2.83
N ARG A 26 -13.50 1.57 1.76
CA ARG A 26 -13.25 1.09 0.40
C ARG A 26 -11.99 1.70 -0.21
N GLN A 27 -11.71 2.98 0.04
CA GLN A 27 -10.45 3.61 -0.39
C GLN A 27 -9.26 3.05 0.39
N GLY A 28 -9.39 2.86 1.71
CA GLY A 28 -8.35 2.26 2.53
C GLY A 28 -7.93 0.88 2.04
N TRP A 29 -8.89 0.00 1.75
CA TRP A 29 -8.59 -1.33 1.19
C TRP A 29 -7.90 -1.27 -0.18
N ARG A 30 -8.33 -0.37 -1.06
CA ARG A 30 -7.68 -0.19 -2.38
C ARG A 30 -6.21 0.21 -2.23
N ILE A 31 -5.90 1.11 -1.29
CA ILE A 31 -4.54 1.57 -1.03
C ILE A 31 -3.69 0.43 -0.47
N ILE A 32 -4.23 -0.32 0.50
CA ILE A 32 -3.53 -1.46 1.11
C ILE A 32 -3.19 -2.51 0.05
N ILE A 33 -4.16 -2.90 -0.79
CA ILE A 33 -3.94 -3.88 -1.86
C ILE A 33 -2.93 -3.35 -2.88
N ALA A 34 -3.09 -2.09 -3.30
CA ALA A 34 -2.18 -1.47 -4.26
C ALA A 34 -0.74 -1.46 -3.74
N TRP A 35 -0.52 -1.02 -2.50
CA TRP A 35 0.80 -1.01 -1.88
C TRP A 35 1.38 -2.41 -1.74
N ALA A 36 0.58 -3.35 -1.21
CA ALA A 36 1.02 -4.73 -1.07
C ALA A 36 1.51 -5.31 -2.40
N LEU A 37 0.77 -5.10 -3.49
CA LEU A 37 1.15 -5.58 -4.82
C LEU A 37 2.35 -4.83 -5.41
N VAL A 38 2.35 -3.50 -5.36
CA VAL A 38 3.41 -2.66 -5.95
C VAL A 38 4.77 -2.96 -5.34
N PHE A 39 4.86 -3.21 -4.04
CA PHE A 39 6.13 -3.54 -3.39
C PHE A 39 6.48 -5.03 -3.45
N THR A 40 5.50 -5.93 -3.40
CA THR A 40 5.77 -7.38 -3.48
C THR A 40 6.17 -7.82 -4.89
N PHE A 41 5.53 -7.27 -5.92
CA PHE A 41 5.76 -7.63 -7.32
C PHE A 41 7.24 -7.55 -7.77
N PRO A 42 7.95 -6.42 -7.58
CA PRO A 42 9.35 -6.34 -7.96
C PRO A 42 10.23 -7.32 -7.16
N MET A 43 9.93 -7.59 -5.89
CA MET A 43 10.66 -8.60 -5.12
C MET A 43 10.50 -10.00 -5.72
N VAL A 44 9.26 -10.40 -6.04
CA VAL A 44 8.99 -11.69 -6.69
C VAL A 44 9.70 -11.77 -8.04
N LEU A 45 9.70 -10.70 -8.83
CA LEU A 45 10.37 -10.66 -10.13
C LEU A 45 11.90 -10.82 -9.99
N ILE A 46 12.52 -10.11 -9.04
CA ILE A 46 13.96 -10.23 -8.77
C ILE A 46 14.28 -11.65 -8.27
N THR A 47 13.49 -12.19 -7.35
CA THR A 47 13.66 -13.55 -6.85
C THR A 47 13.54 -14.57 -7.98
N LEU A 48 12.58 -14.40 -8.90
CA LEU A 48 12.43 -15.26 -10.06
C LEU A 48 13.70 -15.24 -10.91
N LEU A 49 14.22 -14.06 -11.24
CA LEU A 49 15.47 -13.93 -12.01
C LEU A 49 16.62 -14.64 -11.30
N VAL A 50 16.80 -14.42 -10.00
CA VAL A 50 17.83 -15.09 -9.19
C VAL A 50 17.68 -16.61 -9.25
N THR A 51 16.47 -17.15 -9.09
CA THR A 51 16.24 -18.61 -9.14
C THR A 51 16.55 -19.20 -10.51
N VAL A 52 16.26 -18.48 -11.60
CA VAL A 52 16.56 -18.89 -12.98
C VAL A 52 18.07 -18.90 -13.22
N PHE A 53 18.78 -17.81 -12.88
CA PHE A 53 20.23 -17.71 -13.06
C PHE A 53 21.01 -18.68 -12.16
N ALA A 54 20.49 -19.00 -10.99
CA ALA A 54 21.07 -19.99 -10.09
C ALA A 54 20.75 -21.45 -10.49
N ALA A 55 20.03 -21.67 -11.60
CA ALA A 55 19.55 -22.99 -12.04
C ALA A 55 18.88 -23.78 -10.91
N THR A 56 18.09 -23.07 -10.08
CA THR A 56 17.48 -23.65 -8.89
C THR A 56 16.46 -24.72 -9.30
N PRO A 57 16.44 -25.90 -8.66
CA PRO A 57 15.43 -26.92 -8.92
C PRO A 57 14.01 -26.36 -8.78
N LEU A 58 13.11 -26.73 -9.70
CA LEU A 58 11.77 -26.14 -9.81
C LEU A 58 11.01 -26.16 -8.47
N TYR A 59 11.03 -27.28 -7.74
CA TYR A 59 10.34 -27.40 -6.45
C TYR A 59 10.87 -26.39 -5.41
N LYS A 60 12.18 -26.13 -5.37
CA LYS A 60 12.78 -25.13 -4.47
C LYS A 60 12.41 -23.72 -4.92
N ALA A 61 12.47 -23.45 -6.23
CA ALA A 61 12.11 -22.16 -6.79
C ALA A 61 10.66 -21.80 -6.46
N VAL A 62 9.72 -22.74 -6.60
CA VAL A 62 8.30 -22.54 -6.26
C VAL A 62 8.14 -22.22 -4.77
N ILE A 63 8.79 -22.97 -3.88
CA ILE A 63 8.71 -22.70 -2.43
C ILE A 63 9.24 -21.29 -2.13
N ILE A 64 10.41 -20.93 -2.67
CA ILE A 64 11.03 -19.62 -2.46
C ILE A 64 10.11 -18.49 -2.97
N LEU A 65 9.57 -18.62 -4.19
CA LEU A 65 8.67 -17.62 -4.78
C LEU A 65 7.39 -17.47 -3.96
N LEU A 66 6.79 -18.56 -3.50
CA LEU A 66 5.62 -18.52 -2.62
C LEU A 66 5.94 -17.86 -1.29
N SER A 67 7.09 -18.15 -0.68
CA SER A 67 7.52 -17.50 0.56
C SER A 67 7.71 -16.00 0.39
N VAL A 68 8.35 -15.56 -0.71
CA VAL A 68 8.54 -14.13 -1.00
C VAL A 68 7.21 -13.44 -1.29
N LEU A 69 6.31 -14.08 -2.05
CA LEU A 69 4.99 -13.55 -2.34
C LEU A 69 4.17 -13.37 -1.05
N LEU A 70 4.04 -14.42 -0.24
CA LEU A 70 3.27 -14.38 1.00
C LEU A 70 3.89 -13.43 2.02
N GLY A 71 5.22 -13.47 2.18
CA GLY A 71 5.95 -12.59 3.07
C GLY A 71 5.81 -11.12 2.67
N GLY A 72 5.96 -10.81 1.38
CA GLY A 72 5.76 -9.46 0.86
C GLY A 72 4.34 -8.96 1.08
N LEU A 73 3.33 -9.75 0.70
CA LEU A 73 1.93 -9.37 0.88
C LEU A 73 1.59 -9.11 2.36
N LEU A 74 2.11 -9.95 3.28
CA LEU A 74 1.90 -9.75 4.71
C LEU A 74 2.60 -8.50 5.22
N ILE A 75 3.90 -8.33 4.95
CA ILE A 75 4.69 -7.21 5.47
C ILE A 75 4.19 -5.87 4.90
N PHE A 76 4.04 -5.79 3.57
CA PHE A 76 3.61 -4.57 2.90
C PHE A 76 2.11 -4.29 3.11
N GLY A 77 1.28 -5.33 3.20
CA GLY A 77 -0.14 -5.19 3.52
C GLY A 77 -0.36 -4.68 4.94
N LEU A 78 0.31 -5.28 5.94
CA LEU A 78 0.18 -4.87 7.34
C LEU A 78 0.74 -3.46 7.57
N SER A 79 1.86 -3.11 6.95
CA SER A 79 2.41 -1.76 7.05
C SER A 79 1.49 -0.72 6.39
N ALA A 80 0.95 -1.00 5.20
CA ALA A 80 -0.04 -0.12 4.57
C ALA A 80 -1.30 0.04 5.44
N TRP A 81 -1.77 -1.03 6.06
CA TRP A 81 -2.92 -0.98 6.98
C TRP A 81 -2.62 -0.12 8.22
N ALA A 82 -1.45 -0.28 8.83
CA ALA A 82 -1.02 0.52 9.98
C ALA A 82 -0.92 2.02 9.63
N ILE A 83 -0.44 2.33 8.43
CA ILE A 83 -0.37 3.70 7.92
C ILE A 83 -1.78 4.28 7.71
N VAL A 84 -2.64 3.59 6.95
CA VAL A 84 -4.00 4.05 6.65
C VAL A 84 -4.83 4.23 7.93
N SER A 85 -4.74 3.29 8.88
CA SER A 85 -5.44 3.37 10.16
C SER A 85 -4.97 4.56 11.00
N SER A 86 -3.66 4.79 11.06
CA SER A 86 -3.07 5.93 11.78
C SER A 86 -3.50 7.27 11.18
N PHE A 87 -3.46 7.40 9.85
CA PHE A 87 -3.93 8.61 9.16
C PHE A 87 -5.41 8.86 9.40
N ASN A 88 -6.26 7.85 9.29
CA ASN A 88 -7.69 7.97 9.58
C ASN A 88 -7.97 8.37 11.03
N ARG A 89 -7.16 7.90 11.98
CA ARG A 89 -7.28 8.29 13.39
C ARG A 89 -6.93 9.77 13.58
N ILE A 90 -5.83 10.24 12.97
CA ILE A 90 -5.41 11.64 13.01
C ILE A 90 -6.45 12.56 12.35
N ALA A 91 -6.99 12.15 11.20
CA ALA A 91 -8.06 12.87 10.50
C ALA A 91 -9.26 13.12 11.40
N ARG A 92 -9.74 12.06 12.06
CA ARG A 92 -10.90 12.13 12.97
C ARG A 92 -10.62 13.05 14.16
N LEU A 93 -9.42 12.97 14.75
CA LEU A 93 -9.04 13.85 15.86
C LEU A 93 -9.05 15.33 15.46
N ARG A 94 -8.55 15.66 14.26
CA ARG A 94 -8.59 17.04 13.74
C ARG A 94 -10.01 17.53 13.48
N GLN A 95 -10.88 16.68 12.90
CA GLN A 95 -12.28 17.01 12.70
C GLN A 95 -13.00 17.28 14.03
N VAL A 96 -12.75 16.48 15.07
CA VAL A 96 -13.31 16.74 16.40
C VAL A 96 -12.81 18.05 17.00
N GLN A 97 -11.54 18.40 16.81
CA GLN A 97 -10.99 19.68 17.29
C GLN A 97 -11.57 20.89 16.54
N GLN A 98 -11.73 20.80 15.22
CA GLN A 98 -12.33 21.88 14.42
C GLN A 98 -13.81 22.09 14.77
N ASN A 99 -14.57 21.00 14.98
CA ASN A 99 -15.97 21.10 15.40
C ASN A 99 -16.16 21.57 16.85
N LYS A 100 -15.12 21.52 17.71
CA LYS A 100 -15.16 22.07 19.08
C LYS A 100 -14.71 23.53 19.16
N GLY A 101 -14.10 24.06 18.09
CA GLY A 101 -13.65 25.45 18.00
C GLY A 101 -14.66 26.38 17.30
N GLN A 102 -15.79 25.84 16.85
CA GLN A 102 -16.99 26.59 16.45
C GLN A 102 -18.01 26.56 17.60
#